data_AF-G8JZS1-F1
#
_entry.id   AF-G8JZS1-F1
#
_cell.length_a   1.000
_cell.length_b   1.000
_cell.length_c   1.000
_cell.angle_alpha   90.00
_cell.angle_beta   90.00
_cell.angle_gamma   90.00
#
_symmetry.space_group_name_H-M   'P 1'
#
loop_
_entity.id
_entity.type
_entity.pdbx_description
1 polymer ?
#
loop_
_entity_poly.entity_id
_entity_poly.type
_entity_poly.pdbx_seq_one_letter_code
_entity_poly.pdbx_strand_id
1 'polypeptide(L)'
;MEDIYMSKKNKKKLFLNDRIEHNIIDNLSNLDTNLDKNLMVYKDLKEQLKLNLSNEIDTKIQRMRILYEIKTRKLYKYDGFKSFSQYLKTFVVAKTQAFFYLKLYSKILEGSISIDTIKELGFENIKKHIFKKKSFDFNNNNKSKLDNKNISIRIFMRDKELYEFVKQDIKRASYIFKELFQNRKDVLTDIVTKYDNERN
;
A
#
# COMPACT_ATOMS: atom_id res chain seq x y z
N MET A 1 14.36 55.63 17.78
CA MET A 1 14.56 55.30 16.36
C MET A 1 15.36 54.03 16.31
N GLU A 2 14.64 52.92 16.22
CA GLU A 2 15.18 51.60 15.93
C GLU A 2 15.36 51.51 14.42
N ASP A 3 16.59 51.32 13.95
CA ASP A 3 16.83 51.01 12.55
C ASP A 3 17.71 49.77 12.37
N ILE A 4 17.01 48.71 11.96
CA ILE A 4 17.30 47.86 10.80
C ILE A 4 18.42 46.84 10.95
N TYR A 5 17.95 45.65 11.34
CA TYR A 5 18.38 44.32 10.90
C TYR A 5 18.93 44.31 9.45
N MET A 6 20.19 43.90 9.27
CA MET A 6 20.70 43.40 7.99
C MET A 6 21.60 42.17 8.22
N SER A 7 20.97 40.99 8.31
CA SER A 7 21.66 39.70 8.24
C SER A 7 22.04 39.41 6.78
N LYS A 8 23.32 39.58 6.46
CA LYS A 8 23.92 39.21 5.17
C LYS A 8 23.70 37.72 4.87
N LYS A 9 23.00 37.44 3.76
CA LYS A 9 22.87 36.11 3.15
C LYS A 9 24.25 35.45 2.97
N ASN A 10 24.46 34.34 3.67
CA ASN A 10 25.56 33.41 3.42
C ASN A 10 25.40 32.77 2.02
N LYS A 11 25.94 33.41 0.98
CA LYS A 11 26.25 32.72 -0.28
C LYS A 11 27.51 31.89 -0.04
N LYS A 12 27.35 30.59 0.22
CA LYS A 12 28.47 29.64 0.12
C LYS A 12 28.98 29.66 -1.32
N LYS A 13 30.13 30.31 -1.53
CA LYS A 13 30.87 30.34 -2.77
C LYS A 13 31.45 28.93 -2.97
N LEU A 14 30.94 28.17 -3.93
CA LEU A 14 31.52 26.91 -4.35
C LEU A 14 32.84 27.22 -5.05
N PHE A 15 33.96 26.89 -4.40
CA PHE A 15 35.24 26.80 -5.08
C PHE A 15 35.28 25.45 -5.80
N LEU A 16 35.16 25.49 -7.12
CA LEU A 16 35.58 24.37 -7.96
C LEU A 16 37.11 24.37 -7.93
N ASN A 17 37.72 23.27 -7.50
CA ASN A 17 39.17 23.13 -7.59
C ASN A 17 39.57 23.26 -9.07
N ASP A 18 40.44 24.22 -9.35
CA ASP A 18 41.13 24.33 -10.62
C ASP A 18 41.84 23.01 -10.91
N ARG A 19 41.60 22.49 -12.11
CA ARG A 19 42.28 21.28 -12.60
C ARG A 19 43.76 21.61 -12.71
N ILE A 20 44.57 20.85 -11.97
CA ILE A 20 46.03 20.88 -12.11
C ILE A 20 46.36 20.32 -13.50
N GLU A 21 46.58 21.21 -14.47
CA GLU A 21 47.35 20.94 -15.66
C GLU A 21 48.83 20.92 -15.26
N HIS A 22 49.37 19.72 -14.98
CA HIS A 22 50.77 19.42 -15.28
C HIS A 22 51.01 17.91 -15.20
N ASN A 23 51.58 17.37 -16.29
CA ASN A 23 52.07 15.99 -16.50
C ASN A 23 51.07 14.99 -17.12
N ILE A 24 50.53 15.29 -18.30
CA ILE A 24 49.68 14.38 -19.10
C ILE A 24 50.47 13.57 -20.16
N ILE A 25 51.74 13.87 -20.44
CA ILE A 25 52.36 13.36 -21.68
C ILE A 25 52.80 11.87 -21.60
N ASP A 26 53.06 11.29 -20.43
CA ASP A 26 53.61 9.91 -20.37
C ASP A 26 52.61 8.79 -20.03
N ASN A 27 51.32 9.09 -19.82
CA ASN A 27 50.31 8.07 -19.44
C ASN A 27 49.15 7.90 -20.44
N LEU A 28 49.21 8.52 -21.62
CA LEU A 28 48.09 8.52 -22.56
C LEU A 28 47.87 7.17 -23.27
N SER A 29 48.91 6.33 -23.38
CA SER A 29 48.85 5.03 -24.06
C SER A 29 48.26 3.89 -23.21
N ASN A 30 48.16 4.04 -21.89
CA ASN A 30 47.61 3.01 -20.98
C ASN A 30 46.19 3.32 -20.47
N LEU A 31 45.67 4.54 -20.69
CA LEU A 31 44.31 4.92 -20.28
C LEU A 31 43.23 4.32 -21.19
N ASP A 32 43.50 4.25 -22.50
CA ASP A 32 42.52 3.81 -23.51
C ASP A 32 42.11 2.34 -23.33
N THR A 33 43.10 1.47 -23.08
CA THR A 33 42.86 0.03 -22.85
C THR A 33 42.22 -0.27 -21.49
N ASN A 34 42.39 0.59 -20.49
CA ASN A 34 41.79 0.43 -19.16
C ASN A 34 40.36 1.00 -19.13
N LEU A 35 40.11 2.11 -19.83
CA LEU A 35 38.78 2.68 -20.03
C LEU A 35 37.87 1.70 -20.78
N ASP A 36 38.38 1.06 -21.83
CA ASP A 36 37.65 0.04 -22.59
C ASP A 36 37.35 -1.22 -21.76
N LYS A 37 38.31 -1.67 -20.94
CA LYS A 37 38.07 -2.78 -19.98
C LYS A 37 37.03 -2.41 -18.93
N ASN A 38 37.12 -1.22 -18.35
CA ASN A 38 36.14 -0.75 -17.36
C ASN A 38 34.75 -0.56 -17.97
N LEU A 39 34.66 -0.09 -19.21
CA LEU A 39 33.41 0.02 -19.96
C LEU A 39 32.81 -1.36 -20.25
N MET A 40 33.65 -2.35 -20.58
CA MET A 40 33.22 -3.73 -20.81
C MET A 40 32.74 -4.40 -19.51
N VAL A 41 33.47 -4.25 -18.41
CA VAL A 41 33.06 -4.70 -17.07
C VAL A 41 31.76 -4.03 -16.64
N TYR A 42 31.62 -2.72 -16.87
CA TYR A 42 30.37 -2.01 -16.58
C TYR A 42 29.18 -2.56 -17.38
N LYS A 43 29.36 -2.81 -18.68
CA LYS A 43 28.31 -3.38 -19.54
C LYS A 43 27.89 -4.77 -19.09
N ASP A 44 28.85 -5.64 -18.78
CA ASP A 44 28.62 -6.99 -18.27
C ASP A 44 27.89 -6.95 -16.91
N LEU A 45 28.37 -6.17 -15.94
CA LEU A 45 27.71 -6.00 -14.64
C LEU A 45 26.28 -5.45 -14.79
N LYS A 46 26.07 -4.51 -15.73
CA LYS A 46 24.75 -3.95 -16.03
C LYS A 46 23.80 -4.99 -16.62
N GLU A 47 24.30 -5.87 -17.48
CA GLU A 47 23.52 -6.96 -18.07
C GLU A 47 23.18 -8.04 -17.04
N GLN A 48 24.17 -8.48 -16.26
CA GLN A 48 23.95 -9.40 -15.13
C GLN A 48 22.92 -8.87 -14.14
N LEU A 49 22.97 -7.57 -13.83
CA LEU A 49 21.98 -6.94 -12.96
C LEU A 49 20.57 -6.99 -13.56
N LYS A 50 20.43 -6.72 -14.86
CA LYS A 50 19.12 -6.84 -15.57
C LYS A 50 18.59 -8.27 -15.56
N LEU A 51 19.44 -9.26 -15.84
CA LEU A 51 19.08 -10.67 -15.82
C LEU A 51 18.63 -11.11 -14.42
N ASN A 52 19.36 -10.71 -13.39
CA ASN A 52 19.01 -11.00 -11.99
C ASN A 52 17.66 -10.40 -11.59
N LEU A 53 17.39 -9.15 -11.99
CA LEU A 53 16.09 -8.50 -11.74
C LEU A 53 14.95 -9.22 -12.47
N SER A 54 15.14 -9.59 -13.73
CA SER A 54 14.14 -10.36 -14.50
C SER A 54 13.85 -11.71 -13.83
N ASN A 55 14.91 -12.43 -13.45
CA ASN A 55 14.79 -13.71 -12.76
C ASN A 55 14.09 -13.56 -11.40
N GLU A 56 14.31 -12.47 -10.68
CA GLU A 56 13.62 -12.18 -9.42
C GLU A 56 12.11 -11.99 -9.63
N ILE A 57 11.71 -11.27 -10.69
CA ILE A 57 10.30 -11.06 -11.04
C ILE A 57 9.65 -12.39 -11.43
N ASP A 58 10.28 -13.16 -12.31
CA ASP A 58 9.77 -14.47 -12.75
C ASP A 58 9.65 -15.44 -11.56
N THR A 59 10.64 -15.46 -10.67
CA THR A 59 10.59 -16.24 -9.42
C THR A 59 9.41 -15.82 -8.54
N LYS A 60 9.13 -14.52 -8.43
CA LYS A 60 7.97 -14.02 -7.68
C LYS A 60 6.65 -14.45 -8.33
N ILE A 61 6.53 -14.40 -9.65
CA ILE A 61 5.34 -14.87 -10.38
C ILE A 61 5.11 -16.36 -10.14
N GLN A 62 6.16 -17.18 -10.22
CA GLN A 62 6.04 -18.61 -9.94
C GLN A 62 5.59 -18.87 -8.49
N ARG A 63 6.16 -18.14 -7.52
CA ARG A 63 5.71 -18.22 -6.11
C ARG A 63 4.23 -17.88 -5.96
N MET A 64 3.73 -16.87 -6.68
CA MET A 64 2.31 -16.52 -6.67
C MET A 64 1.42 -17.67 -7.14
N ARG A 65 1.79 -18.28 -8.27
CA ARG A 65 1.08 -19.43 -8.84
C ARG A 65 1.02 -20.59 -7.84
N ILE A 66 2.17 -20.96 -7.27
CA ILE A 66 2.28 -22.06 -6.30
C ILE A 66 1.41 -21.78 -5.05
N LEU A 67 1.55 -20.59 -4.46
CA LEU A 67 0.75 -20.21 -3.28
C LEU A 67 -0.75 -20.22 -3.57
N TYR A 68 -1.16 -19.78 -4.76
CA TYR A 68 -2.55 -19.79 -5.19
C TYR A 68 -3.09 -21.22 -5.31
N GLU A 69 -2.34 -22.11 -5.95
CA GLU A 69 -2.75 -23.51 -6.11
C GLU A 69 -2.87 -24.24 -4.76
N ILE A 70 -1.87 -24.08 -3.88
CA ILE A 70 -1.87 -24.65 -2.52
C ILE A 70 -3.07 -24.17 -1.73
N LYS A 71 -3.39 -22.87 -1.79
CA LYS A 71 -4.53 -22.31 -1.06
C LYS A 71 -5.86 -22.81 -1.62
N THR A 72 -6.04 -22.73 -2.94
CA THR A 72 -7.32 -23.03 -3.60
C THR A 72 -7.69 -24.49 -3.47
N ARG A 73 -6.73 -25.40 -3.65
CA ARG A 73 -6.91 -26.85 -3.46
C ARG A 73 -6.76 -27.30 -2.01
N LYS A 74 -6.46 -26.39 -1.09
CA LYS A 74 -6.25 -26.65 0.34
C LYS A 74 -5.16 -27.70 0.62
N LEU A 75 -4.10 -27.73 -0.20
CA LEU A 75 -3.03 -28.74 -0.13
C LEU A 75 -2.21 -28.65 1.16
N TYR A 76 -2.19 -27.49 1.82
CA TYR A 76 -1.56 -27.31 3.13
C TYR A 76 -2.08 -28.27 4.21
N LYS A 77 -3.24 -28.92 4.00
CA LYS A 77 -3.78 -29.93 4.91
C LYS A 77 -2.97 -31.23 4.92
N TYR A 78 -2.24 -31.55 3.86
CA TYR A 78 -1.39 -32.73 3.82
C TYR A 78 -0.26 -32.67 4.86
N ASP A 79 0.20 -31.46 5.18
CA ASP A 79 1.16 -31.21 6.26
C ASP A 79 0.48 -31.02 7.63
N GLY A 80 -0.81 -31.32 7.75
CA GLY A 80 -1.57 -31.23 9.01
C GLY A 80 -1.98 -29.80 9.42
N PHE A 81 -1.78 -28.77 8.58
CA PHE A 81 -2.18 -27.41 8.92
C PHE A 81 -3.70 -27.23 8.88
N LYS A 82 -4.27 -26.65 9.94
CA LYS A 82 -5.71 -26.36 10.05
C LYS A 82 -6.15 -25.19 9.16
N SER A 83 -5.23 -24.29 8.82
CA SER A 83 -5.51 -23.14 7.97
C SER A 83 -4.30 -22.74 7.13
N PHE A 84 -4.57 -22.10 5.99
CA PHE A 84 -3.51 -21.54 5.14
C PHE A 84 -2.67 -20.48 5.88
N SER A 85 -3.27 -19.74 6.83
CA SER A 85 -2.51 -18.78 7.65
C SER A 85 -1.51 -19.47 8.57
N GLN A 86 -1.79 -20.69 9.02
CA GLN A 86 -0.86 -21.49 9.83
C GLN A 86 0.28 -22.02 8.96
N TYR A 87 -0.04 -22.53 7.77
CA TYR A 87 0.94 -22.92 6.76
C TYR A 87 1.91 -21.78 6.42
N LEU A 88 1.42 -20.55 6.21
CA LEU A 88 2.30 -19.42 5.91
C LEU A 88 3.31 -19.09 7.02
N LYS A 89 3.06 -19.48 8.28
CA LYS A 89 4.00 -19.22 9.38
C LYS A 89 5.28 -20.05 9.27
N THR A 90 5.30 -21.12 8.48
CA THR A 90 6.51 -21.93 8.29
C THR A 90 7.47 -21.35 7.26
N PHE A 91 7.07 -20.28 6.55
CA PHE A 91 7.89 -19.64 5.53
C PHE A 91 8.36 -18.24 5.97
N VAL A 92 9.50 -17.81 5.43
CA VAL A 92 10.02 -16.44 5.55
C VAL A 92 9.26 -15.47 4.63
N VAL A 93 7.95 -15.65 4.48
CA VAL A 93 7.10 -14.75 3.69
C VAL A 93 6.11 -14.10 4.64
N ALA A 94 6.19 -12.78 4.75
CA ALA A 94 5.23 -12.02 5.55
C ALA A 94 3.80 -12.33 5.08
N LYS A 95 2.89 -12.60 6.03
CA LYS A 95 1.48 -12.92 5.76
C LYS A 95 0.85 -11.95 4.75
N THR A 96 1.05 -10.64 4.98
CA THR A 96 0.58 -9.55 4.10
C THR A 96 1.03 -9.73 2.64
N GLN A 97 2.28 -10.14 2.44
CA GLN A 97 2.85 -10.36 1.11
C GLN A 97 2.23 -11.58 0.43
N ALA A 98 2.07 -12.68 1.16
CA ALA A 98 1.41 -13.88 0.63
C ALA A 98 -0.04 -13.59 0.21
N PHE A 99 -0.80 -12.84 1.01
CA PHE A 99 -2.17 -12.45 0.63
C PHE A 99 -2.21 -11.49 -0.56
N PHE A 100 -1.24 -10.58 -0.67
CA PHE A 100 -1.07 -9.75 -1.86
C PHE A 100 -0.81 -10.59 -3.11
N TYR A 101 0.10 -11.56 -3.03
CA TYR A 101 0.43 -12.51 -4.11
C TYR A 101 -0.79 -13.28 -4.61
N LEU A 102 -1.62 -13.79 -3.71
CA LEU A 102 -2.85 -14.48 -4.08
C LEU A 102 -3.83 -13.58 -4.85
N LYS A 103 -3.98 -12.33 -4.39
CA LYS A 103 -4.91 -11.36 -4.97
C LYS A 103 -4.41 -10.80 -6.30
N LEU A 104 -3.09 -10.66 -6.45
CA LEU A 104 -2.49 -10.28 -7.71
C LEU A 104 -2.66 -11.41 -8.73
N TYR A 105 -2.38 -12.65 -8.35
CA TYR A 105 -2.53 -13.80 -9.24
C TYR A 105 -3.96 -14.03 -9.69
N SER A 106 -4.96 -13.84 -8.81
CA SER A 106 -6.37 -13.95 -9.21
C SER A 106 -6.71 -12.93 -10.31
N LYS A 107 -6.20 -11.70 -10.22
CA LYS A 107 -6.39 -10.68 -11.26
C LYS A 107 -5.71 -11.00 -12.58
N ILE A 108 -4.59 -11.73 -12.53
CA ILE A 108 -3.93 -12.25 -13.74
C ILE A 108 -4.82 -13.29 -14.41
N LEU A 109 -5.37 -14.23 -13.63
CA LEU A 109 -6.31 -15.25 -14.15
C LEU A 109 -7.61 -14.63 -14.70
N GLU A 110 -8.08 -13.55 -14.09
CA GLU A 110 -9.23 -12.76 -14.58
C GLU A 110 -8.91 -11.92 -15.84
N GLY A 111 -7.66 -11.91 -16.31
CA GLY A 111 -7.22 -11.11 -17.46
C GLY A 111 -7.14 -9.60 -17.20
N SER A 112 -7.32 -9.16 -15.95
CA SER A 112 -7.29 -7.74 -15.57
C SER A 112 -5.87 -7.14 -15.51
N ILE A 113 -4.84 -7.99 -15.41
CA ILE A 113 -3.43 -7.60 -15.36
C ILE A 113 -2.64 -8.64 -16.15
N SER A 114 -1.84 -8.22 -17.13
CA SER A 114 -0.93 -9.14 -17.82
C SER A 114 0.37 -9.36 -17.03
N ILE A 115 1.02 -10.49 -17.27
CA ILE A 115 2.35 -10.76 -16.71
C ILE A 115 3.37 -9.73 -17.20
N ASP A 116 3.27 -9.29 -18.46
CA ASP A 116 4.18 -8.30 -19.04
C ASP A 116 4.05 -6.95 -18.33
N THR A 117 2.83 -6.52 -18.01
CA THR A 117 2.60 -5.32 -17.19
C THR A 117 3.26 -5.43 -15.80
N ILE A 118 3.34 -6.63 -15.24
CA ILE A 118 4.06 -6.88 -13.96
C ILE A 118 5.57 -6.76 -14.15
N LYS A 119 6.10 -7.28 -15.26
CA LYS A 119 7.53 -7.20 -15.59
C LYS A 119 7.97 -5.75 -15.82
N GLU A 120 7.14 -4.95 -16.49
CA GLU A 120 7.44 -3.55 -16.81
C GLU A 120 7.31 -2.62 -15.61
N LEU A 121 6.20 -2.70 -14.87
CA LEU A 121 5.93 -1.77 -13.76
C LEU A 121 6.59 -2.20 -12.45
N GLY A 122 6.81 -3.50 -12.26
CA GLY A 122 7.29 -4.08 -11.01
C GLY A 122 6.21 -4.14 -9.90
N PHE A 123 6.45 -5.00 -8.92
CA PHE A 123 5.47 -5.32 -7.87
C PHE A 123 5.09 -4.15 -6.96
N GLU A 124 6.04 -3.29 -6.60
CA GLU A 124 5.77 -2.17 -5.68
C GLU A 124 4.90 -1.10 -6.32
N ASN A 125 5.08 -0.83 -7.62
CA ASN A 125 4.22 0.09 -8.34
C ASN A 125 2.83 -0.50 -8.51
N ILE A 126 2.72 -1.79 -8.86
CA ILE A 126 1.42 -2.47 -8.92
C ILE A 126 0.69 -2.45 -7.58
N LYS A 127 1.42 -2.67 -6.47
CA LYS A 127 0.87 -2.55 -5.12
C LYS A 127 0.30 -1.16 -4.87
N LYS A 128 1.00 -0.10 -5.29
CA LYS A 128 0.55 1.30 -5.18
C LYS A 128 -0.65 1.61 -6.09
N HIS A 129 -0.60 1.24 -7.37
CA HIS A 129 -1.64 1.60 -8.34
C HIS A 129 -2.93 0.81 -8.14
N ILE A 130 -2.83 -0.49 -7.85
CA ILE A 130 -4.00 -1.39 -7.84
C ILE A 130 -4.62 -1.52 -6.45
N PHE A 131 -3.81 -1.39 -5.39
CA PHE A 131 -4.26 -1.70 -4.02
C PHE A 131 -4.26 -0.49 -3.07
N LYS A 132 -3.59 0.61 -3.38
CA LYS A 132 -3.59 1.82 -2.54
C LYS A 132 -4.84 2.69 -2.71
N LYS A 133 -5.56 2.56 -3.83
CA LYS A 133 -6.90 3.19 -4.02
C LYS A 133 -8.01 2.53 -3.15
N LYS A 134 -7.68 1.43 -2.46
CA LYS A 134 -8.57 0.68 -1.55
C LYS A 134 -7.82 0.23 -0.30
N SER A 135 -7.14 1.15 0.38
CA SER A 135 -6.50 0.80 1.65
C SER A 135 -7.47 0.07 2.58
N PHE A 136 -7.07 -1.15 2.95
CA PHE A 136 -7.47 -1.89 4.15
C PHE A 136 -8.88 -2.49 4.23
N ASP A 137 -9.15 -3.52 3.42
CA ASP A 137 -9.99 -4.64 3.85
C ASP A 137 -9.16 -5.93 3.70
N PHE A 138 -8.33 -6.23 4.70
CA PHE A 138 -7.59 -7.51 4.78
C PHE A 138 -8.48 -8.71 5.15
N ASN A 139 -9.77 -8.48 5.35
CA ASN A 139 -10.81 -9.49 5.47
C ASN A 139 -12.00 -9.07 4.62
N ASN A 140 -12.16 -9.66 3.43
CA ASN A 140 -13.45 -10.19 2.99
C ASN A 140 -13.32 -10.74 1.56
N ASN A 141 -13.49 -12.06 1.48
CA ASN A 141 -14.03 -12.68 0.29
C ASN A 141 -15.45 -12.14 0.04
N ASN A 142 -15.82 -12.04 -1.23
CA ASN A 142 -17.18 -11.90 -1.77
C ASN A 142 -17.71 -10.47 -1.92
N LYS A 143 -17.67 -10.02 -3.18
CA LYS A 143 -18.32 -8.85 -3.77
C LYS A 143 -19.86 -9.02 -3.92
N SER A 144 -20.53 -9.57 -2.92
CA SER A 144 -22.00 -9.75 -2.92
C SER A 144 -22.67 -9.37 -1.59
N LYS A 145 -22.10 -8.38 -0.87
CA LYS A 145 -22.57 -7.96 0.46
C LYS A 145 -22.71 -6.43 0.59
N LEU A 146 -23.14 -5.71 -0.46
CA LEU A 146 -23.48 -4.31 -0.26
C LEU A 146 -24.86 -4.15 0.40
N ASP A 147 -25.76 -5.11 0.19
CA ASP A 147 -27.15 -4.99 0.67
C ASP A 147 -27.36 -5.38 2.14
N ASN A 148 -26.32 -5.89 2.83
CA ASN A 148 -26.41 -6.35 4.23
C ASN A 148 -25.15 -6.02 5.06
N LYS A 149 -24.45 -4.92 4.74
CA LYS A 149 -23.30 -4.49 5.55
C LYS A 149 -23.79 -3.55 6.64
N ASN A 150 -23.79 -3.98 7.90
CA ASN A 150 -24.02 -3.10 9.04
C ASN A 150 -22.94 -2.00 9.02
N ILE A 151 -23.35 -0.78 8.64
CA ILE A 151 -22.49 0.40 8.67
C ILE A 151 -22.53 0.94 10.09
N SER A 152 -21.40 0.85 10.81
CA SER A 152 -21.27 1.43 12.14
C SER A 152 -20.96 2.91 12.06
N ILE A 153 -21.76 3.74 12.72
CA ILE A 153 -21.48 5.15 12.93
C ILE A 153 -20.88 5.31 14.34
N ARG A 154 -19.81 6.10 14.47
CA ARG A 154 -19.24 6.47 15.77
C ARG A 154 -19.75 7.87 16.14
N ILE A 155 -20.49 7.97 17.24
CA ILE A 155 -21.01 9.23 17.77
C ILE A 155 -20.29 9.54 19.07
N PHE A 156 -19.82 10.78 19.23
CA PHE A 156 -19.28 11.27 20.49
C PHE A 156 -20.39 11.97 21.29
N MET A 157 -20.73 11.40 22.45
CA MET A 157 -21.75 11.96 23.34
C MET A 157 -21.08 12.79 24.43
N ARG A 158 -21.54 14.04 24.63
CA ARG A 158 -21.08 14.92 25.71
C ARG A 158 -21.82 14.68 27.01
N ASP A 159 -23.07 14.24 26.91
CA ASP A 159 -23.93 13.92 28.04
C ASP A 159 -23.70 12.49 28.53
N LYS A 160 -23.42 12.35 29.82
CA LYS A 160 -23.10 11.07 30.47
C LYS A 160 -24.33 10.19 30.67
N GLU A 161 -25.48 10.77 30.99
CA GLU A 161 -26.72 10.02 31.21
C GLU A 161 -27.24 9.45 29.89
N LEU A 162 -27.20 10.26 28.82
CA LEU A 162 -27.54 9.80 27.48
C LEU A 162 -26.61 8.69 27.00
N TYR A 163 -25.31 8.81 27.29
CA TYR A 163 -24.33 7.78 26.97
C TYR A 163 -24.65 6.44 27.65
N GLU A 164 -24.94 6.44 28.96
CA GLU A 164 -25.29 5.22 29.68
C GLU A 164 -26.62 4.64 29.20
N PHE A 165 -27.63 5.48 28.90
CA PHE A 165 -28.90 5.04 28.33
C PHE A 165 -28.74 4.28 27.00
N VAL A 166 -27.88 4.79 26.10
CA VAL A 166 -27.60 4.16 24.79
C VAL A 166 -26.71 2.93 24.95
N LYS A 167 -25.72 2.98 25.84
CA LYS A 167 -24.79 1.88 26.09
C LYS A 167 -25.47 0.67 26.73
N GLN A 168 -26.43 0.90 27.62
CA GLN A 168 -27.19 -0.15 28.30
C GLN A 168 -27.93 -1.05 27.29
N ASP A 169 -28.51 -0.46 26.23
CA ASP A 169 -29.11 -1.20 25.13
C ASP A 169 -28.97 -0.48 23.79
N ILE A 170 -27.91 -0.83 23.07
CA ILE A 170 -27.60 -0.26 21.74
C ILE A 170 -28.68 -0.65 20.71
N LYS A 171 -29.31 -1.83 20.86
CA LYS A 171 -30.35 -2.28 19.93
C LYS A 171 -31.61 -1.44 20.09
N ARG A 172 -31.97 -1.10 21.34
CA ARG A 172 -33.06 -0.16 21.64
C ARG A 172 -32.82 1.21 21.02
N ALA A 173 -31.61 1.77 21.17
CA ALA A 173 -31.27 3.05 20.53
C ALA A 173 -31.38 2.96 19.00
N SER A 174 -30.84 1.89 18.39
CA SER A 174 -30.97 1.66 16.95
C SER A 174 -32.42 1.53 16.49
N TYR A 175 -33.27 0.90 17.30
CA TYR A 175 -34.70 0.76 17.02
C TYR A 175 -35.40 2.12 17.06
N ILE A 176 -35.13 2.95 18.09
CA ILE A 176 -35.69 4.30 18.21
C ILE A 176 -35.35 5.13 16.97
N PHE A 177 -34.09 5.15 16.53
CA PHE A 177 -33.69 5.88 15.32
C PHE A 177 -34.39 5.37 14.07
N LYS A 178 -34.54 4.05 13.94
CA LYS A 178 -35.25 3.44 12.81
C LYS A 178 -36.73 3.83 12.80
N GLU A 179 -37.40 3.76 13.95
CA GLU A 179 -38.81 4.11 14.12
C GLU A 179 -39.07 5.60 13.79
N LEU A 180 -38.21 6.49 14.30
CA LEU A 180 -38.27 7.92 13.99
C LEU A 180 -38.14 8.17 12.49
N PHE A 181 -37.17 7.52 11.85
CA PHE A 181 -36.91 7.72 10.44
C PHE A 181 -38.01 7.14 9.53
N GLN A 182 -38.60 6.00 9.89
CA GLN A 182 -39.58 5.30 9.05
C GLN A 182 -41.01 5.79 9.29
N ASN A 183 -41.40 5.97 10.55
CA ASN A 183 -42.80 6.10 10.96
C ASN A 183 -43.15 7.45 11.61
N ARG A 184 -42.16 8.24 12.05
CA ARG A 184 -42.35 9.53 12.74
C ARG A 184 -41.45 10.64 12.18
N LYS A 185 -41.52 10.83 10.84
CA LYS A 185 -40.69 11.78 10.11
C LYS A 185 -40.97 13.25 10.50
N ASP A 186 -42.21 13.56 10.84
CA ASP A 186 -42.64 14.85 11.37
C ASP A 186 -41.85 15.21 12.64
N VAL A 187 -41.86 14.33 13.63
CA VAL A 187 -41.12 14.50 14.89
C VAL A 187 -39.61 14.60 14.63
N LEU A 188 -39.09 13.76 13.71
CA LEU A 188 -37.67 13.82 13.35
C LEU A 188 -37.31 15.17 12.69
N THR A 189 -38.17 15.70 11.84
CA THR A 189 -37.95 16.99 11.15
C THR A 189 -37.96 18.14 12.15
N ASP A 190 -38.87 18.11 13.12
CA ASP A 190 -38.91 19.11 14.20
C ASP A 190 -37.64 19.09 15.05
N ILE A 191 -37.14 17.90 15.40
CA ILE A 191 -35.89 17.73 16.16
C ILE A 191 -34.70 18.28 15.37
N VAL A 192 -34.60 17.98 14.07
CA VAL A 192 -33.54 18.49 13.20
C VAL A 192 -33.61 20.02 13.08
N THR A 193 -34.81 20.57 12.90
CA THR A 193 -35.02 22.02 12.77
C THR A 193 -34.61 22.76 14.05
N LYS A 194 -34.96 22.20 15.22
CA LYS A 194 -34.50 22.74 16.52
C LYS A 194 -32.98 22.71 16.65
N TYR A 195 -32.35 21.59 16.28
CA TYR A 195 -30.90 21.46 16.29
C TYR A 195 -30.21 22.50 15.39
N ASP A 196 -30.72 22.71 14.18
CA ASP A 196 -30.15 23.68 13.24
C ASP A 196 -30.32 25.13 13.74
N ASN A 197 -31.42 25.44 14.42
CA ASN A 197 -31.65 26.73 15.05
C ASN A 197 -30.73 27.00 16.26
N GLU A 198 -30.43 25.99 17.07
CA GLU A 198 -29.50 26.10 18.22
C GLU A 198 -28.02 26.15 17.80
N ARG A 199 -27.72 25.77 16.55
CA ARG A 199 -26.37 25.77 15.98
C ARG A 199 -25.98 27.12 15.38
N ASN A 200 -26.95 27.97 15.05
CA ASN A 200 -26.76 29.34 14.55
C ASN A 200 -26.71 30.35 15.71
#